data_AF-A0A167LAA0-F1
#
_entry.id   AF-A0A167LAA0-F1
#
_cell.length_a   1.000
_cell.length_b   1.000
_cell.length_c   1.000
_cell.angle_alpha   90.00
_cell.angle_beta   90.00
_cell.angle_gamma   90.00
#
_symmetry.space_group_name_H-M   'P 1'
#
loop_
_entity.id
_entity.type
_entity.pdbx_description
1 polymer ?
#
loop_
_entity_poly.entity_id
_entity_poly.type
_entity_poly.pdbx_seq_one_letter_code
_entity_poly.pdbx_strand_id
1 'polypeptide(L)'
;MDLINFRVGKKTISLKILDILLTERYEGNLTSLPNENPSFLGVKDYMGTPTPIFDLGLILNNQSSYETNQSLVELLQLREQDHKAWLAELELSVHNDVPFTKSRDPKQTDFGKWFYNFKTDNEDLKAILSRFEGPHDRLHSIADEVLNLCSKGKKDQALETLEKEKLTTFTKLIRLFESARDQIILDHKPIIVFTTEDGQQPHIGLLVDRVEDNIHCDESDIKPLHEMTNVGFDIDPQTKKMMKGLIKQGDNHSLVLDPSAIFRPEHLKGYEPVETEEYGLF
;
A
#
# COMPACT_ATOMS: atom_id res chain seq x y z
N MET A 1 -4.03 2.72 -29.05
CA MET A 1 -2.85 2.02 -28.48
C MET A 1 -3.30 1.15 -27.32
N ASP A 2 -2.62 0.02 -27.12
CA ASP A 2 -2.93 -0.88 -26.00
C ASP A 2 -1.98 -0.61 -24.83
N LEU A 3 -2.56 -0.45 -23.63
CA LEU A 3 -1.85 -0.21 -22.38
C LEU A 3 -2.19 -1.30 -21.38
N ILE A 4 -1.24 -1.58 -20.48
CA ILE A 4 -1.47 -2.39 -19.29
C ILE A 4 -1.44 -1.47 -18.07
N ASN A 5 -2.46 -1.59 -17.23
CA ASN A 5 -2.56 -0.87 -15.96
C ASN A 5 -1.90 -1.68 -14.84
N PHE A 6 -1.18 -0.97 -13.99
CA PHE A 6 -0.56 -1.49 -12.79
C PHE A 6 -0.91 -0.62 -11.58
N ARG A 7 -0.96 -1.24 -10.42
CA ARG A 7 -1.14 -0.55 -9.14
C ARG A 7 0.21 -0.14 -8.57
N VAL A 8 0.30 1.11 -8.12
CA VAL A 8 1.44 1.65 -7.36
C VAL A 8 0.93 2.53 -6.23
N GLY A 9 0.92 1.99 -5.02
CA GLY A 9 0.26 2.58 -3.86
C GLY A 9 -1.22 2.83 -4.16
N LYS A 10 -1.64 4.10 -4.09
CA LYS A 10 -3.03 4.51 -4.41
C LYS A 10 -3.23 4.92 -5.87
N LYS A 11 -2.20 4.84 -6.70
CA LYS A 11 -2.23 5.30 -8.10
C LYS A 11 -2.34 4.11 -9.05
N THR A 12 -3.05 4.32 -10.15
CA THR A 12 -2.99 3.44 -11.31
C THR A 12 -2.05 4.05 -12.33
N ILE A 13 -1.07 3.27 -12.79
CA ILE A 13 -0.13 3.66 -13.83
C ILE A 13 -0.38 2.80 -15.06
N SER A 14 -0.15 3.35 -16.25
CA SER A 14 -0.33 2.66 -17.52
C SER A 14 0.97 2.66 -18.30
N LEU A 15 1.36 1.50 -18.82
CA LEU A 15 2.51 1.32 -19.72
C LEU A 15 2.01 0.76 -21.05
N LYS A 16 2.63 1.17 -22.17
CA LYS A 16 2.30 0.58 -23.47
C LYS A 16 2.69 -0.88 -23.46
N ILE A 17 1.83 -1.73 -24.02
CA ILE A 17 2.10 -3.17 -24.07
C ILE A 17 3.39 -3.49 -24.82
N LEU A 18 3.71 -2.71 -25.85
CA LEU A 18 4.92 -2.86 -26.66
C LEU A 18 6.20 -2.46 -25.92
N ASP A 19 6.08 -1.71 -24.83
CA ASP A 19 7.21 -1.27 -24.00
C ASP A 19 7.48 -2.27 -22.86
N ILE A 20 6.77 -3.41 -22.81
CA ILE A 20 6.86 -4.44 -21.76
C ILE A 20 7.36 -5.75 -22.36
N LEU A 21 8.47 -6.26 -21.82
CA LEU A 21 9.01 -7.57 -22.20
C LEU A 21 8.39 -8.71 -21.38
N LEU A 22 8.35 -8.54 -20.06
CA LEU A 22 7.92 -9.57 -19.12
C LEU A 22 7.53 -8.96 -17.77
N THR A 23 6.62 -9.61 -17.07
CA THR A 23 6.39 -9.38 -15.64
C THR A 23 6.87 -10.57 -14.83
N GLU A 24 7.58 -10.33 -13.74
CA GLU A 24 8.06 -11.36 -12.83
C GLU A 24 7.66 -11.03 -11.39
N ARG A 25 7.35 -12.03 -10.57
CA ARG A 25 7.15 -11.82 -9.13
C ARG A 25 8.45 -11.34 -8.48
N TYR A 26 8.35 -10.36 -7.60
CA TYR A 26 9.48 -9.92 -6.80
C TYR A 26 9.67 -10.81 -5.56
N GLU A 27 10.86 -11.39 -5.43
CA GLU A 27 11.22 -12.31 -4.34
C GLU A 27 12.36 -11.77 -3.44
N GLY A 28 12.71 -10.48 -3.56
CA GLY A 28 13.80 -9.89 -2.77
C GLY A 28 15.20 -10.35 -3.20
N ASN A 29 15.34 -10.86 -4.42
CA ASN A 29 16.55 -11.53 -4.92
C ASN A 29 17.40 -10.65 -5.86
N LEU A 30 17.53 -9.35 -5.57
CA LEU A 30 18.34 -8.43 -6.38
C LEU A 30 19.81 -8.45 -5.96
N THR A 31 20.68 -8.21 -6.94
CA THR A 31 22.09 -7.92 -6.68
C THR A 31 22.24 -6.44 -6.31
N SER A 32 22.64 -6.16 -5.08
CA SER A 32 22.89 -4.79 -4.63
C SER A 32 24.14 -4.21 -5.30
N LEU A 33 24.03 -2.98 -5.78
CA LEU A 33 25.16 -2.18 -6.25
C LEU A 33 25.25 -0.88 -5.45
N PRO A 34 26.45 -0.34 -5.19
CA PRO A 34 26.59 0.98 -4.55
C PRO A 34 25.90 2.05 -5.40
N ASN A 35 24.90 2.72 -4.82
CA ASN A 35 24.17 3.80 -5.47
C ASN A 35 23.60 4.76 -4.41
N GLU A 36 23.46 6.03 -4.77
CA GLU A 36 22.84 7.07 -3.93
C GLU A 36 21.37 7.32 -4.31
N ASN A 37 20.90 6.77 -5.44
CA ASN A 37 19.51 6.93 -5.85
C ASN A 37 18.58 6.07 -4.96
N PRO A 38 17.67 6.69 -4.18
CA PRO A 38 16.79 5.98 -3.27
C PRO A 38 15.80 5.05 -3.98
N SER A 39 15.43 5.36 -5.22
CA SER A 39 14.50 4.53 -6.00
C SER A 39 15.16 3.27 -6.61
N PHE A 40 16.49 3.20 -6.62
CA PHE A 40 17.21 2.05 -7.17
C PHE A 40 17.30 0.93 -6.14
N LEU A 41 16.75 -0.23 -6.50
CA LEU A 41 16.72 -1.40 -5.60
C LEU A 41 17.91 -2.35 -5.83
N GLY A 42 18.44 -2.40 -7.05
CA GLY A 42 19.53 -3.31 -7.41
C GLY A 42 19.45 -3.74 -8.87
N VAL A 43 20.17 -4.80 -9.21
CA VAL A 43 20.22 -5.38 -10.56
C VAL A 43 19.69 -6.80 -10.55
N LYS A 44 18.99 -7.17 -11.61
CA LYS A 44 18.54 -8.54 -11.87
C LYS A 44 18.94 -8.98 -13.27
N ASP A 45 19.32 -10.23 -13.43
CA ASP A 45 19.59 -10.80 -14.74
C ASP A 45 18.28 -11.00 -15.51
N TYR A 46 18.18 -10.43 -16.70
CA TYR A 46 17.16 -10.73 -17.67
C TYR A 46 17.84 -11.40 -18.87
N MET A 47 17.68 -12.72 -19.00
CA MET A 47 18.22 -13.51 -20.11
C MET A 47 19.71 -13.26 -20.41
N GLY A 48 20.54 -13.12 -19.37
CA GLY A 48 21.98 -12.83 -19.50
C GLY A 48 22.33 -11.35 -19.55
N THR A 49 21.34 -10.44 -19.55
CA THR A 49 21.53 -8.99 -19.53
C THR A 49 21.23 -8.43 -18.13
N PRO A 50 22.25 -7.89 -17.42
CA PRO A 50 22.04 -7.23 -16.13
C PRO A 50 21.14 -6.01 -16.28
N THR A 51 19.96 -6.06 -15.70
CA THR A 51 18.92 -5.03 -15.81
C THR A 51 18.71 -4.33 -14.47
N PRO A 52 18.80 -2.99 -14.40
CA PRO A 52 18.58 -2.24 -13.16
C PRO A 52 17.08 -2.20 -12.80
N ILE A 53 16.78 -2.37 -11.52
CA ILE A 53 15.42 -2.42 -10.97
C ILE A 53 15.16 -1.20 -10.10
N PHE A 54 14.03 -0.53 -10.32
CA PHE A 54 13.62 0.67 -9.59
C PHE A 54 12.24 0.50 -8.96
N ASP A 55 12.04 1.07 -7.77
CA ASP A 55 10.74 1.11 -7.08
C ASP A 55 9.90 2.27 -7.59
N LEU A 56 8.82 1.96 -8.30
CA LEU A 56 7.92 2.98 -8.84
C LEU A 56 7.12 3.69 -7.74
N GLY A 57 6.91 3.05 -6.60
CA GLY A 57 6.33 3.67 -5.40
C GLY A 57 7.24 4.75 -4.84
N LEU A 58 8.54 4.49 -4.73
CA LEU A 58 9.50 5.53 -4.30
C LEU A 58 9.56 6.69 -5.29
N ILE A 59 9.53 6.42 -6.60
CA ILE A 59 9.53 7.45 -7.64
C ILE A 59 8.25 8.32 -7.58
N LEU A 60 7.07 7.71 -7.46
CA LEU A 60 5.80 8.43 -7.61
C LEU A 60 5.18 8.91 -6.29
N ASN A 61 5.57 8.32 -5.16
CA ASN A 61 4.96 8.57 -3.85
C ASN A 61 5.98 9.02 -2.79
N ASN A 62 7.29 9.02 -3.10
CA ASN A 62 8.37 9.20 -2.11
C ASN A 62 8.35 8.18 -0.96
N GLN A 63 7.62 7.07 -1.13
CA GLN A 63 7.49 6.00 -0.16
C GLN A 63 7.11 4.70 -0.88
N SER A 64 7.71 3.59 -0.48
CA SER A 64 7.36 2.28 -1.03
C SER A 64 6.03 1.78 -0.44
N SER A 65 5.28 1.00 -1.22
CA SER A 65 4.07 0.33 -0.72
C SER A 65 4.39 -0.64 0.43
N TYR A 66 5.58 -1.25 0.41
CA TYR A 66 6.06 -2.09 1.50
C TYR A 66 6.14 -1.33 2.82
N GLU A 67 6.78 -0.15 2.85
CA GLU A 67 6.90 0.67 4.06
C GLU A 67 5.54 1.16 4.56
N THR A 68 4.64 1.56 3.65
CA THR A 68 3.28 1.96 4.01
C THR A 68 2.52 0.79 4.66
N ASN A 69 2.61 -0.40 4.07
CA ASN A 69 1.97 -1.61 4.59
C ASN A 69 2.55 -2.03 5.94
N GLN A 70 3.87 -1.98 6.09
CA GLN A 70 4.56 -2.29 7.34
C GLN A 70 4.14 -1.32 8.46
N SER A 71 4.07 -0.02 8.17
CA SER A 71 3.61 1.00 9.12
C SER A 71 2.16 0.75 9.58
N LEU A 72 1.30 0.29 8.66
CA LEU A 72 -0.08 -0.07 8.99
C LEU A 72 -0.16 -1.33 9.86
N VAL A 73 0.66 -2.34 9.58
CA VAL A 73 0.79 -3.55 10.40
C VAL A 73 1.22 -3.20 11.82
N GLU A 74 2.26 -2.38 11.97
CA GLU A 74 2.76 -1.91 13.26
C GLU A 74 1.71 -1.12 14.04
N LEU A 75 0.98 -0.24 13.36
CA LEU A 75 -0.15 0.46 13.96
C LEU A 75 -1.19 -0.52 14.52
N LEU A 76 -1.60 -1.52 13.73
CA LEU A 76 -2.57 -2.53 14.17
C LEU A 76 -2.03 -3.38 15.33
N GLN A 77 -0.74 -3.70 15.35
CA GLN A 77 -0.10 -4.37 16.49
C GLN A 77 -0.17 -3.49 17.75
N LEU A 78 0.18 -2.21 17.64
CA LEU A 78 0.13 -1.28 18.76
C LEU A 78 -1.30 -1.15 19.31
N ARG A 79 -2.29 -0.99 18.43
CA ARG A 79 -3.69 -0.89 18.85
C ARG A 79 -4.20 -2.19 19.47
N GLU A 80 -3.78 -3.35 19.00
CA GLU A 80 -4.09 -4.62 19.68
C GLU A 80 -3.56 -4.63 21.12
N GLN A 81 -2.33 -4.16 21.33
CA GLN A 81 -1.73 -4.08 22.67
C GLN A 81 -2.43 -3.08 23.57
N ASP A 82 -2.90 -1.96 23.04
CA ASP A 82 -3.71 -0.99 23.80
C ASP A 82 -4.98 -1.65 24.35
N HIS A 83 -5.66 -2.47 23.55
CA HIS A 83 -6.87 -3.17 24.01
C HIS A 83 -6.55 -4.27 25.04
N LYS A 84 -5.42 -4.98 24.89
CA LYS A 84 -4.94 -5.93 25.90
C LYS A 84 -4.65 -5.24 27.24
N ALA A 85 -3.95 -4.11 27.21
CA ALA A 85 -3.67 -3.31 28.39
C ALA A 85 -4.96 -2.73 29.00
N TRP A 86 -5.90 -2.28 28.17
CA TRP A 86 -7.19 -1.78 28.61
C TRP A 86 -8.00 -2.86 29.36
N LEU A 87 -8.06 -4.09 28.83
CA LEU A 87 -8.77 -5.18 29.49
C LEU A 87 -8.09 -5.60 30.79
N ALA A 88 -6.75 -5.66 30.81
CA ALA A 88 -6.00 -5.98 32.02
C ALA A 88 -6.22 -4.94 33.14
N GLU A 89 -6.32 -3.65 32.80
CA GLU A 89 -6.65 -2.60 33.76
C GLU A 89 -8.08 -2.74 34.30
N LEU A 90 -9.04 -3.17 33.45
CA LEU A 90 -10.41 -3.42 33.88
C LEU A 90 -10.48 -4.63 34.83
N GLU A 91 -9.75 -5.71 34.51
CA GLU A 91 -9.59 -6.86 35.39
C GLU A 91 -8.99 -6.45 36.74
N LEU A 92 -7.93 -5.66 36.74
CA LEU A 92 -7.30 -5.13 37.96
C LEU A 92 -8.28 -4.30 38.80
N SER A 93 -9.05 -3.43 38.14
CA SER A 93 -10.06 -2.60 38.79
C SER A 93 -11.13 -3.43 39.48
N VAL A 94 -11.66 -4.46 38.80
CA VAL A 94 -12.68 -5.36 39.36
C VAL A 94 -12.09 -6.24 40.47
N HIS A 95 -10.88 -6.78 40.31
CA HIS A 95 -10.26 -7.67 41.29
C HIS A 95 -9.84 -6.96 42.58
N ASN A 96 -9.25 -5.77 42.47
CA ASN A 96 -8.63 -5.08 43.60
C ASN A 96 -9.47 -3.93 44.14
N ASP A 97 -10.67 -3.71 43.60
CA ASP A 97 -11.57 -2.60 43.96
C ASP A 97 -10.90 -1.23 43.81
N VAL A 98 -10.04 -1.09 42.79
CA VAL A 98 -9.37 0.17 42.44
C VAL A 98 -10.13 0.90 41.32
N PRO A 99 -10.11 2.24 41.27
CA PRO A 99 -10.83 2.99 40.22
C PRO A 99 -10.33 2.66 38.81
N PHE A 100 -11.24 2.37 37.89
CA PHE A 100 -10.92 2.26 36.46
C PHE A 100 -10.75 3.64 35.84
N THR A 101 -9.58 3.92 35.27
CA THR A 101 -9.21 5.26 34.79
C THR A 101 -9.15 5.40 33.27
N LYS A 102 -9.26 4.30 32.51
CA LYS A 102 -9.19 4.34 31.04
C LYS A 102 -10.52 4.81 30.44
N SER A 103 -10.44 5.36 29.23
CA SER A 103 -11.64 5.75 28.47
C SER A 103 -12.54 4.54 28.22
N ARG A 104 -13.84 4.74 28.40
CA ARG A 104 -14.90 3.76 28.10
C ARG A 104 -15.62 4.08 26.79
N ASP A 105 -15.33 5.22 26.17
CA ASP A 105 -15.89 5.56 24.86
C ASP A 105 -15.02 4.93 23.76
N PRO A 106 -15.54 3.97 22.98
CA PRO A 106 -14.81 3.32 21.89
C PRO A 106 -14.33 4.33 20.84
N LYS A 107 -15.09 5.40 20.56
CA LYS A 107 -14.72 6.37 19.51
C LYS A 107 -13.59 7.29 19.92
N GLN A 108 -13.33 7.39 21.23
CA GLN A 108 -12.28 8.26 21.78
C GLN A 108 -10.94 7.54 21.95
N THR A 109 -10.90 6.22 21.80
CA THR A 109 -9.64 5.48 21.76
C THR A 109 -8.87 5.88 20.50
N ASP A 110 -7.54 5.80 20.56
CA ASP A 110 -6.70 6.06 19.39
C ASP A 110 -7.05 5.12 18.23
N PHE A 111 -7.40 3.87 18.52
CA PHE A 111 -7.91 2.94 17.53
C PHE A 111 -9.24 3.41 16.95
N GLY A 112 -10.22 3.83 17.78
CA GLY A 112 -11.49 4.36 17.31
C GLY A 112 -11.31 5.57 16.40
N LYS A 113 -10.51 6.55 16.82
CA LYS A 113 -10.19 7.74 16.02
C LYS A 113 -9.56 7.37 14.68
N TRP A 114 -8.63 6.42 14.66
CA TRP A 114 -8.03 5.94 13.43
C TRP A 114 -9.06 5.19 12.57
N PHE A 115 -9.81 4.26 13.15
CA PHE A 115 -10.76 3.37 12.50
C PHE A 115 -11.82 4.13 11.69
N TYR A 116 -12.43 5.16 12.29
CA TYR A 116 -13.46 5.96 11.61
C TYR A 116 -12.91 6.88 10.51
N ASN A 117 -11.60 7.17 10.50
CA ASN A 117 -10.96 8.03 9.50
C ASN A 117 -10.21 7.22 8.42
N PHE A 118 -9.93 5.95 8.66
CA PHE A 118 -9.16 5.11 7.76
C PHE A 118 -9.96 4.77 6.50
N LYS A 119 -9.28 4.83 5.35
CA LYS A 119 -9.83 4.48 4.04
C LYS A 119 -8.85 3.57 3.31
N THR A 120 -9.38 2.51 2.73
CA THR A 120 -8.63 1.56 1.90
C THR A 120 -9.47 1.19 0.68
N ASP A 121 -8.80 0.94 -0.44
CA ASP A 121 -9.33 0.36 -1.67
C ASP A 121 -9.14 -1.16 -1.73
N ASN A 122 -8.51 -1.76 -0.71
CA ASN A 122 -8.45 -3.21 -0.54
C ASN A 122 -9.78 -3.72 0.06
N GLU A 123 -10.61 -4.34 -0.78
CA GLU A 123 -11.93 -4.82 -0.38
C GLU A 123 -11.90 -5.95 0.66
N ASP A 124 -10.87 -6.80 0.65
CA ASP A 124 -10.70 -7.86 1.66
C ASP A 124 -10.38 -7.27 3.04
N LEU A 125 -9.45 -6.32 3.09
CA LEU A 125 -9.12 -5.59 4.32
C LEU A 125 -10.33 -4.81 4.84
N LYS A 126 -11.08 -4.16 3.94
CA LYS A 126 -12.32 -3.45 4.28
C LYS A 126 -13.38 -4.38 4.86
N ALA A 127 -13.53 -5.58 4.29
CA ALA A 127 -14.44 -6.61 4.82
C ALA A 127 -14.03 -7.04 6.24
N ILE A 128 -12.74 -7.21 6.51
CA ILE A 128 -12.22 -7.51 7.85
C ILE A 128 -12.48 -6.34 8.81
N LEU A 129 -12.16 -5.11 8.42
CA LEU A 129 -12.34 -3.89 9.22
C LEU A 129 -13.81 -3.65 9.59
N SER A 130 -14.75 -3.92 8.68
CA SER A 130 -16.19 -3.78 8.96
C SER A 130 -16.68 -4.64 10.13
N ARG A 131 -15.94 -5.71 10.47
CA ARG A 131 -16.30 -6.65 11.55
C ARG A 131 -15.76 -6.22 12.92
N PHE A 132 -14.96 -5.16 13.00
CA PHE A 132 -14.40 -4.66 14.26
C PHE A 132 -15.41 -3.90 15.11
N GLU A 133 -16.29 -3.10 14.50
CA GLU A 133 -17.17 -2.16 15.22
C GLU A 133 -17.99 -2.87 16.30
N GLY A 134 -18.67 -3.96 15.95
CA GLY A 134 -19.46 -4.75 16.90
C GLY A 134 -18.68 -5.23 18.15
N PRO A 135 -17.60 -6.02 18.01
CA PRO A 135 -16.83 -6.46 19.17
C PRO A 135 -16.08 -5.34 19.90
N HIS A 136 -15.65 -4.29 19.21
CA HIS A 136 -15.00 -3.14 19.84
C HIS A 136 -15.98 -2.34 20.71
N ASP A 137 -17.17 -2.04 20.21
CA ASP A 137 -18.21 -1.34 20.97
C ASP A 137 -18.67 -2.20 22.15
N ARG A 138 -18.83 -3.52 21.95
CA ARG A 138 -19.17 -4.44 23.04
C ARG A 138 -18.09 -4.44 24.13
N LEU A 139 -16.80 -4.55 23.76
CA LEU A 139 -15.68 -4.51 24.72
C LEU A 139 -15.76 -3.30 25.65
N HIS A 140 -15.95 -2.12 25.06
CA HIS A 140 -16.02 -0.87 25.81
C HIS A 140 -17.29 -0.76 26.67
N SER A 141 -18.44 -1.25 26.19
CA SER A 141 -19.69 -1.27 26.96
C SER A 141 -19.64 -2.14 28.22
N ILE A 142 -18.79 -3.18 28.23
CA ILE A 142 -18.65 -4.10 29.37
C ILE A 142 -18.08 -3.40 30.59
N ALA A 143 -17.21 -2.39 30.41
CA ALA A 143 -16.70 -1.62 31.54
C ALA A 143 -17.83 -1.00 32.36
N ASP A 144 -18.85 -0.43 31.71
CA ASP A 144 -20.01 0.13 32.42
C ASP A 144 -20.82 -0.95 33.14
N GLU A 145 -20.97 -2.12 32.52
CA GLU A 145 -21.69 -3.27 33.08
C GLU A 145 -21.00 -3.81 34.34
N VAL A 146 -19.70 -4.11 34.26
CA VAL A 146 -18.95 -4.70 35.38
C VAL A 146 -18.75 -3.71 36.53
N LEU A 147 -18.46 -2.43 36.23
CA LEU A 147 -18.30 -1.42 37.27
C LEU A 147 -19.62 -1.14 38.01
N ASN A 148 -20.76 -1.19 37.31
CA ASN A 148 -22.08 -1.09 37.93
C ASN A 148 -22.37 -2.30 38.83
N LEU A 149 -22.01 -3.52 38.42
CA LEU A 149 -22.13 -4.71 39.26
C LEU A 149 -21.26 -4.59 40.53
N CYS A 150 -20.01 -4.12 40.40
CA CYS A 150 -19.14 -3.86 41.54
C CYS A 150 -19.75 -2.83 42.51
N SER A 151 -20.32 -1.74 42.00
CA SER A 151 -21.00 -0.71 42.83
C SER A 151 -22.20 -1.24 43.61
N LYS A 152 -22.80 -2.34 43.15
CA LYS A 152 -23.93 -3.03 43.78
C LYS A 152 -23.49 -4.19 44.69
N GLY A 153 -22.18 -4.36 44.92
CA GLY A 153 -21.62 -5.44 45.72
C GLY A 153 -21.66 -6.82 45.05
N LYS A 154 -21.88 -6.87 43.72
CA LYS A 154 -22.02 -8.11 42.94
C LYS A 154 -20.71 -8.47 42.21
N LYS A 155 -19.61 -8.53 42.94
CA LYS A 155 -18.26 -8.73 42.40
C LYS A 155 -18.09 -10.05 41.65
N ASP A 156 -18.62 -11.15 42.20
CA ASP A 156 -18.52 -12.47 41.54
C ASP A 156 -19.21 -12.47 40.17
N GLN A 157 -20.39 -11.83 40.07
CA GLN A 157 -21.10 -11.68 38.78
C GLN A 157 -20.33 -10.79 37.80
N ALA A 158 -19.64 -9.76 38.30
CA ALA A 158 -18.79 -8.91 37.46
C ALA A 158 -17.61 -9.70 36.88
N LEU A 159 -16.96 -10.54 37.70
CA LEU A 159 -15.86 -11.41 37.28
C LEU A 159 -16.31 -12.49 36.27
N GLU A 160 -17.45 -13.14 36.51
CA GLU A 160 -18.04 -14.10 35.56
C GLU A 160 -18.35 -13.44 34.21
N THR A 161 -18.90 -12.22 34.23
CA THR A 161 -19.21 -11.45 33.02
C THR A 161 -17.92 -11.10 32.26
N LEU A 162 -16.90 -10.63 32.98
CA LEU A 162 -15.62 -10.26 32.40
C LEU A 162 -14.93 -11.46 31.73
N GLU A 163 -14.92 -12.62 32.40
CA GLU A 163 -14.27 -13.80 31.86
C GLU A 163 -15.01 -14.38 30.65
N LYS A 164 -16.34 -14.35 30.67
CA LYS A 164 -17.14 -14.70 29.48
C LYS A 164 -16.79 -13.79 28.29
N GLU A 165 -16.68 -12.49 28.50
CA GLU A 165 -16.41 -11.53 27.43
C GLU A 165 -14.96 -11.60 26.92
N LYS A 166 -14.01 -11.93 27.80
CA LYS A 166 -12.62 -12.24 27.42
C LYS A 166 -12.56 -13.42 26.45
N LEU A 167 -13.26 -14.51 26.77
CA LEU A 167 -13.30 -15.73 25.95
C LEU A 167 -14.14 -15.59 24.67
N THR A 168 -14.96 -14.55 24.55
CA THR A 168 -15.85 -14.34 23.40
C THR A 168 -15.49 -13.07 22.62
N THR A 169 -16.02 -11.92 23.03
CA THR A 169 -15.87 -10.62 22.36
C THR A 169 -14.41 -10.23 22.18
N PHE A 170 -13.60 -10.31 23.24
CA PHE A 170 -12.20 -9.91 23.19
C PHE A 170 -11.38 -10.85 22.31
N THR A 171 -11.54 -12.17 22.48
CA THR A 171 -10.88 -13.16 21.61
C THR A 171 -11.22 -12.95 20.14
N LYS A 172 -12.49 -12.61 19.83
CA LYS A 172 -12.90 -12.25 18.46
C LYS A 172 -12.19 -10.98 17.96
N LEU A 173 -12.08 -9.95 18.79
CA LEU A 173 -11.39 -8.71 18.45
C LEU A 173 -9.90 -8.94 18.13
N ILE A 174 -9.20 -9.73 18.96
CA ILE A 174 -7.79 -10.08 18.74
C ILE A 174 -7.60 -10.85 17.42
N ARG A 175 -8.48 -11.81 17.12
CA ARG A 175 -8.45 -12.52 15.82
C ARG A 175 -8.66 -11.61 14.63
N LEU A 176 -9.46 -10.54 14.77
CA LEU A 176 -9.66 -9.56 13.71
C LEU A 176 -8.39 -8.71 13.49
N PHE A 177 -7.68 -8.33 14.56
CA PHE A 177 -6.38 -7.66 14.45
C PHE A 177 -5.35 -8.52 13.72
N GLU A 178 -5.25 -9.80 14.08
CA GLU A 178 -4.40 -10.77 13.39
C GLU A 178 -4.78 -10.91 11.91
N SER A 179 -6.07 -11.16 11.63
CA SER A 179 -6.58 -11.31 10.25
C SER A 179 -6.28 -10.07 9.40
N ALA A 180 -6.44 -8.87 9.96
CA ALA A 180 -6.18 -7.62 9.23
C ALA A 180 -4.69 -7.48 8.86
N ARG A 181 -3.77 -7.81 9.78
CA ARG A 181 -2.33 -7.78 9.50
C ARG A 181 -1.93 -8.82 8.47
N ASP A 182 -2.42 -10.05 8.62
CA ASP A 182 -2.14 -11.12 7.68
C ASP A 182 -2.65 -10.76 6.28
N GLN A 183 -3.85 -10.17 6.18
CA GLN A 183 -4.38 -9.71 4.91
C GLN A 183 -3.48 -8.67 4.24
N ILE A 184 -2.95 -7.70 5.00
CA ILE A 184 -2.03 -6.67 4.47
C ILE A 184 -0.75 -7.32 3.93
N ILE A 185 -0.19 -8.28 4.66
CA ILE A 185 1.06 -8.95 4.28
C ILE A 185 0.86 -9.90 3.08
N LEU A 186 -0.21 -10.70 3.10
CA LEU A 186 -0.47 -11.72 2.07
C LEU A 186 -0.94 -11.15 0.74
N ASP A 187 -1.57 -9.97 0.75
CA ASP A 187 -2.01 -9.25 -0.44
C ASP A 187 -0.83 -8.54 -1.14
N HIS A 188 0.17 -8.09 -0.38
CA HIS A 188 1.31 -7.39 -0.94
C HIS A 188 2.28 -8.34 -1.64
N LYS A 189 2.07 -8.51 -2.95
CA LYS A 189 2.81 -9.41 -3.82
C LYS A 189 3.37 -8.66 -5.03
N PRO A 190 4.37 -7.78 -4.80
CA PRO A 190 4.88 -6.91 -5.85
C PRO A 190 5.50 -7.71 -7.00
N ILE A 191 5.52 -7.08 -8.17
CA ILE A 191 6.04 -7.63 -9.41
C ILE A 191 7.02 -6.64 -10.04
N ILE A 192 8.02 -7.16 -10.73
CA ILE A 192 8.92 -6.41 -11.59
C ILE A 192 8.34 -6.43 -13.01
N VAL A 193 8.18 -5.26 -13.61
CA VAL A 193 7.86 -5.08 -15.03
C VAL A 193 9.14 -4.76 -15.76
N PHE A 194 9.66 -5.70 -16.55
CA PHE A 194 10.81 -5.48 -17.43
C PHE A 194 10.34 -4.70 -18.67
N THR A 195 10.94 -3.54 -18.89
CA THR A 195 10.60 -2.64 -19.98
C THR A 195 11.69 -2.62 -21.06
N THR A 196 11.33 -2.14 -22.25
CA THR A 196 12.21 -2.08 -23.43
C THR A 196 11.97 -0.82 -24.23
N GLU A 197 12.99 -0.37 -24.97
CA GLU A 197 12.89 0.73 -25.95
C GLU A 197 12.75 0.21 -27.40
N ASP A 198 13.19 -1.04 -27.66
CA ASP A 198 13.30 -1.63 -29.00
C ASP A 198 12.45 -2.91 -29.18
N GLY A 199 11.75 -3.33 -28.13
CA GLY A 199 10.96 -4.56 -28.14
C GLY A 199 11.78 -5.84 -27.91
N GLN A 200 13.10 -5.74 -27.69
CA GLN A 200 14.00 -6.89 -27.65
C GLN A 200 14.90 -6.88 -26.40
N GLN A 201 15.58 -5.79 -26.12
CA GLN A 201 16.54 -5.69 -25.03
C GLN A 201 15.89 -5.05 -23.79
N PRO A 202 16.19 -5.54 -22.58
CA PRO A 202 15.70 -4.93 -21.37
C PRO A 202 16.40 -3.59 -21.16
N HIS A 203 15.61 -2.55 -20.90
CA HIS A 203 16.12 -1.22 -20.54
C HIS A 203 16.21 -1.09 -19.02
N ILE A 204 15.06 -1.19 -18.35
CA ILE A 204 14.93 -1.12 -16.89
C ILE A 204 13.81 -2.05 -16.41
N GLY A 205 13.86 -2.45 -15.14
CA GLY A 205 12.75 -3.07 -14.45
C GLY A 205 12.07 -2.10 -13.47
N LEU A 206 10.75 -2.12 -13.44
CA LEU A 206 9.94 -1.30 -12.52
C LEU A 206 9.21 -2.21 -11.52
N LEU A 207 9.48 -2.03 -10.24
CA LEU A 207 8.73 -2.68 -9.17
C LEU A 207 7.39 -1.97 -8.98
N VAL A 208 6.30 -2.72 -9.10
CA VAL A 208 4.91 -2.27 -8.91
C VAL A 208 4.17 -3.26 -8.02
N ASP A 209 3.01 -2.87 -7.48
CA ASP A 209 2.29 -3.71 -6.50
C ASP A 209 1.60 -4.91 -7.16
N ARG A 210 0.94 -4.69 -8.29
CA ARG A 210 0.22 -5.73 -9.06
C ARG A 210 -0.16 -5.23 -10.45
N VAL A 211 -0.43 -6.18 -11.35
CA VAL A 211 -1.16 -5.93 -12.60
C VAL A 211 -2.65 -5.75 -12.27
N GLU A 212 -3.30 -4.82 -12.94
CA GLU A 212 -4.75 -4.59 -12.83
C GLU A 212 -5.45 -5.13 -14.10
N ASP A 213 -5.63 -4.31 -15.12
CA ASP A 213 -6.31 -4.64 -16.37
C ASP A 213 -5.56 -4.12 -17.61
N ASN A 214 -6.04 -4.47 -18.79
CA ASN A 214 -5.55 -3.94 -20.06
C ASN A 214 -6.60 -3.01 -20.68
N ILE A 215 -6.14 -1.92 -21.28
CA ILE A 215 -7.01 -0.90 -21.84
C ILE A 215 -6.58 -0.53 -23.25
N HIS A 216 -7.56 -0.21 -24.09
CA HIS A 216 -7.32 0.43 -25.37
C HIS A 216 -7.65 1.92 -25.24
N CYS A 217 -6.78 2.80 -25.71
CA CYS A 217 -7.01 4.24 -25.75
C CYS A 217 -6.45 4.87 -27.02
N ASP A 218 -7.10 5.91 -27.54
CA ASP A 218 -6.54 6.70 -28.63
C ASP A 218 -5.53 7.73 -28.07
N GLU A 219 -4.55 8.13 -28.88
CA GLU A 219 -3.57 9.15 -28.45
C GLU A 219 -4.23 10.47 -28.04
N SER A 220 -5.36 10.81 -28.66
CA SER A 220 -6.17 11.97 -28.31
C SER A 220 -6.80 11.92 -26.92
N ASP A 221 -6.94 10.73 -26.34
CA ASP A 221 -7.52 10.54 -25.00
C ASP A 221 -6.51 10.83 -23.89
N ILE A 222 -5.22 10.81 -24.23
CA ILE A 222 -4.13 11.09 -23.30
C ILE A 222 -4.05 12.61 -23.12
N LYS A 223 -4.49 13.09 -21.97
CA LYS A 223 -4.37 14.50 -21.61
C LYS A 223 -2.97 14.76 -21.08
N PRO A 224 -2.13 15.52 -21.79
CA PRO A 224 -0.75 15.69 -21.38
C PRO A 224 -0.65 16.61 -20.16
N LEU A 225 0.34 16.34 -19.31
CA LEU A 225 0.44 16.94 -17.97
C LEU A 225 1.18 18.29 -17.92
N HIS A 226 1.74 18.73 -19.05
CA HIS A 226 2.55 19.95 -19.11
C HIS A 226 1.76 21.22 -18.70
N GLU A 227 0.45 21.27 -18.97
CA GLU A 227 -0.40 22.39 -18.57
C GLU A 227 -0.61 22.48 -17.03
N MET A 228 -0.59 21.35 -16.31
CA MET A 228 -0.82 21.32 -14.86
C MET A 228 0.44 21.58 -14.03
N THR A 229 1.64 21.29 -14.57
CA THR A 229 2.90 21.53 -13.83
C THR A 229 3.24 23.01 -13.61
N ASN A 230 2.48 23.93 -14.22
CA ASN A 230 2.63 25.38 -14.04
C ASN A 230 2.02 25.90 -12.72
N VAL A 231 1.32 25.06 -11.96
CA VAL A 231 0.60 25.44 -10.71
C VAL A 231 1.45 25.20 -9.44
N GLY A 232 2.78 25.11 -9.55
CA GLY A 232 3.67 24.95 -8.38
C GLY A 232 3.79 23.52 -7.87
N PHE A 233 3.71 22.54 -8.76
CA PHE A 233 4.04 21.15 -8.45
C PHE A 233 5.57 20.95 -8.47
N ASP A 234 6.18 20.78 -7.30
CA ASP A 234 7.55 20.28 -7.17
C ASP A 234 7.57 18.77 -7.47
N ILE A 235 7.64 18.43 -8.75
CA ILE A 235 7.94 17.07 -9.22
C ILE A 235 9.40 17.07 -9.66
N ASP A 236 10.16 16.06 -9.24
CA ASP A 236 11.55 15.97 -9.65
C ASP A 236 11.64 15.88 -11.20
N PRO A 237 12.71 16.42 -11.80
CA PRO A 237 12.83 16.47 -13.26
C PRO A 237 12.82 15.11 -13.97
N GLN A 238 13.18 14.02 -13.28
CA GLN A 238 13.18 12.67 -13.86
C GLN A 238 11.75 12.14 -13.95
N THR A 239 10.99 12.21 -12.85
CA THR A 239 9.58 11.82 -12.81
C THR A 239 8.75 12.63 -13.80
N LYS A 240 9.01 13.94 -13.93
CA LYS A 240 8.30 14.80 -14.90
C LYS A 240 8.47 14.33 -16.35
N LYS A 241 9.64 13.80 -16.72
CA LYS A 241 9.90 13.31 -18.09
C LYS A 241 9.24 11.97 -18.37
N MET A 242 9.08 11.15 -17.35
CA MET A 242 8.40 9.86 -17.45
C MET A 242 6.89 10.03 -17.67
N MET A 243 6.28 11.08 -17.13
CA MET A 243 4.82 11.27 -17.20
C MET A 243 4.37 11.80 -18.58
N LYS A 244 3.82 10.94 -19.44
CA LYS A 244 3.25 11.37 -20.74
C LYS A 244 1.95 12.13 -20.56
N GLY A 245 1.06 11.64 -19.69
CA GLY A 245 -0.26 12.23 -19.52
C GLY A 245 -1.17 11.40 -18.63
N LEU A 246 -2.41 11.86 -18.51
CA LEU A 246 -3.48 11.17 -17.78
C LEU A 246 -4.54 10.69 -18.76
N ILE A 247 -5.00 9.46 -18.55
CA ILE A 247 -6.21 8.92 -19.19
C ILE A 247 -7.31 8.89 -18.14
N LYS A 248 -8.53 9.28 -18.53
CA LYS A 248 -9.73 9.16 -17.69
C LYS A 248 -10.60 8.02 -18.20
N GLN A 249 -10.94 7.09 -17.31
CA GLN A 249 -11.86 5.98 -17.59
C GLN A 249 -12.98 5.94 -16.55
N GLY A 250 -14.17 6.37 -16.95
CA GLY A 250 -15.28 6.57 -16.01
C GLY A 250 -14.88 7.57 -14.92
N ASP A 251 -14.87 7.11 -13.67
CA ASP A 251 -14.45 7.89 -12.50
C ASP A 251 -12.95 7.74 -12.16
N ASN A 252 -12.26 6.79 -12.78
CA ASN A 252 -10.85 6.50 -12.52
C ASN A 252 -9.92 7.25 -13.46
N HIS A 253 -8.70 7.50 -12.99
CA HIS A 253 -7.64 8.12 -13.77
C HIS A 253 -6.38 7.25 -13.71
N SER A 254 -5.73 7.07 -14.85
CA SER A 254 -4.47 6.34 -14.95
C SER A 254 -3.38 7.23 -15.51
N LEU A 255 -2.19 7.14 -14.90
CA LEU A 255 -1.02 7.89 -15.30
C LEU A 255 -0.23 7.12 -16.35
N VAL A 256 -0.16 7.64 -17.58
CA VAL A 256 0.61 7.04 -18.67
C VAL A 256 2.07 7.39 -18.50
N LEU A 257 2.91 6.36 -18.45
CA LEU A 257 4.35 6.51 -18.24
C LEU A 257 5.15 6.12 -19.49
N ASP A 258 6.27 6.81 -19.68
CA ASP A 258 7.35 6.46 -20.60
C ASP A 258 8.56 5.91 -19.83
N PRO A 259 8.75 4.59 -19.78
CA PRO A 259 9.92 4.04 -19.10
C PRO A 259 11.24 4.40 -19.82
N SER A 260 11.22 4.66 -21.13
CA SER A 260 12.40 5.11 -21.91
C SER A 260 12.93 6.49 -21.48
N ALA A 261 12.09 7.28 -20.81
CA ALA A 261 12.46 8.61 -20.35
C ALA A 261 13.26 8.57 -19.04
N ILE A 262 13.31 7.43 -18.36
CA ILE A 262 14.03 7.25 -17.11
C ILE A 262 15.52 6.95 -17.38
N PHE A 263 16.39 7.60 -16.63
CA PHE A 263 17.84 7.37 -16.62
C PHE A 263 18.60 7.56 -17.94
N ARG A 264 18.13 8.43 -18.84
CA ARG A 264 19.02 8.96 -19.90
C ARG A 264 20.17 9.74 -19.25
N PRO A 265 21.44 9.30 -19.37
CA PRO A 265 22.58 10.01 -18.83
C PRO A 265 22.64 11.44 -19.36
N GLU A 266 23.15 12.40 -18.59
CA GLU A 266 23.19 13.81 -19.02
C GLU A 266 23.87 14.03 -20.38
N HIS A 267 24.86 13.19 -20.69
CA HIS A 267 25.60 13.23 -21.95
C HIS A 267 24.84 12.65 -23.16
N LEU A 268 23.68 12.02 -22.97
CA LEU A 268 22.80 11.50 -24.03
C LEU A 268 21.48 12.29 -24.14
N LYS A 269 21.31 13.38 -23.38
CA LYS A 269 20.08 14.19 -23.33
C LYS A 269 19.73 14.94 -24.64
N GLY A 270 20.62 14.97 -25.64
CA GLY A 270 20.43 15.64 -26.93
C GLY A 270 20.43 14.71 -28.15
N TYR A 271 20.44 13.40 -27.95
CA TYR A 271 20.42 12.43 -29.04
C TYR A 271 18.96 11.98 -29.28
N GLU A 272 18.36 12.45 -30.38
CA GLU A 272 17.16 11.78 -30.92
C GLU A 272 17.64 10.54 -31.68
N PRO A 273 17.05 9.35 -31.46
CA PRO A 273 17.35 8.20 -32.29
C PRO A 273 16.96 8.56 -33.72
N VAL A 274 17.95 8.61 -34.60
CA VAL A 274 17.70 8.71 -36.04
C VAL A 274 16.99 7.42 -36.41
N GLU A 275 15.74 7.51 -36.89
CA GLU A 275 15.12 6.42 -37.64
C GLU A 275 16.06 6.11 -38.81
N THR A 276 16.88 5.08 -38.68
CA THR A 276 17.60 4.55 -39.82
C THR A 276 16.59 3.82 -40.67
N GLU A 277 16.17 4.49 -41.75
CA GLU A 277 15.61 3.85 -42.93
C GLU A 277 16.49 2.65 -43.31
N GLU A 278 15.83 1.51 -43.52
CA GLU A 278 16.26 0.35 -44.30
C GLU A 278 17.78 0.12 -44.48
N TYR A 279 18.28 -0.93 -43.83
CA TYR A 279 19.17 -1.87 -44.51
C TYR A 279 18.43 -3.21 -44.49
N GLY A 280 17.80 -3.67 -45.57
CA GLY A 280 18.43 -3.84 -46.87
C GLY A 280 19.26 -5.11 -46.82
N LEU A 281 18.65 -6.22 -47.26
CA LEU A 281 19.22 -7.50 -47.68
C LEU A 281 20.76 -7.63 -47.53
N PHE A 282 21.22 -8.61 -46.75
CA PHE A 282 22.06 -9.75 -47.19
C PHE A 282 22.07 -10.85 -46.13
#